data_AF-A0A553FNN3-F1
#
_entry.id   AF-A0A553FNN3-F1
#
_cell.length_a   1.000
_cell.length_b   1.000
_cell.length_c   1.000
_cell.angle_alpha   90.00
_cell.angle_beta   90.00
_cell.angle_gamma   90.00
#
_symmetry.space_group_name_H-M   'P 1'
#
loop_
_entity.id
_entity.type
_entity.pdbx_description
1 polymer ?
#
loop_
_entity_poly.entity_id
_entity_poly.type
_entity_poly.pdbx_seq_one_letter_code
_entity_poly.pdbx_strand_id
1 'polypeptide(L)'
;MKTPTWAIVVGICLMLFGGCSVTKNIQAINMPEMLEMQQDMMEKMSGYKGENSFDSLSTTSGSNIYEAPDAEMFKNMTEGMQKVFAVSDFTKTWTVRFGYIGLLVAILYVLSGVFLLIKKEFSIKLVYLALVTSIVFSVIQSFVLALDPAGGLMAMSAGFGNIFGIMIDIILIIVVVTIDKSTYFNNAEKTV
;
A
#
# COMPACT_ATOMS: atom_id res chain seq x y z
N MET A 1 27.85 21.37 14.70
CA MET A 1 28.53 20.46 13.75
C MET A 1 27.60 20.15 12.59
N LYS A 2 28.05 20.30 11.34
CA LYS A 2 27.23 20.06 10.14
C LYS A 2 26.74 18.61 10.09
N THR A 3 25.45 18.39 9.84
CA THR A 3 24.90 17.06 9.50
C THR A 3 25.54 16.59 8.22
N PRO A 4 26.04 15.35 8.14
CA PRO A 4 26.56 14.85 6.88
C PRO A 4 25.39 14.74 5.90
N THR A 5 25.60 15.21 4.67
CA THR A 5 24.52 15.34 3.66
C THR A 5 23.79 14.02 3.41
N TRP A 6 24.50 12.89 3.45
CA TRP A 6 23.91 11.57 3.27
C TRP A 6 22.86 11.23 4.33
N ALA A 7 23.09 11.59 5.59
CA ALA A 7 22.17 11.28 6.68
C ALA A 7 20.87 12.09 6.55
N ILE A 8 20.97 13.30 6.00
CA ILE A 8 19.80 14.10 5.66
C ILE A 8 19.01 13.41 4.56
N VAL A 9 19.67 13.00 3.47
CA VAL A 9 19.02 12.35 2.34
C VAL A 9 18.35 11.04 2.77
N VAL A 10 19.08 10.15 3.44
CA VAL A 10 18.54 8.86 3.94
C VAL A 10 17.41 9.10 4.93
N GLY A 11 17.55 10.06 5.85
CA GLY A 11 16.51 10.38 6.83
C GLY A 11 15.22 10.87 6.16
N ILE A 12 15.32 11.73 5.15
CA ILE A 12 14.17 12.18 4.36
C ILE A 12 13.54 11.02 3.59
N CYS A 13 14.33 10.18 2.93
CA CYS A 13 13.82 9.00 2.22
C CYS A 13 13.06 8.05 3.16
N LEU A 14 13.61 7.75 4.35
CA LEU A 14 12.96 6.92 5.35
C LEU A 14 11.63 7.52 5.83
N MET A 15 11.57 8.85 6.01
CA MET A 15 10.32 9.52 6.37
C MET A 15 9.28 9.50 5.26
N LEU A 16 9.69 9.72 4.00
CA LEU A 16 8.78 9.66 2.85
C LEU A 16 8.24 8.24 2.66
N PHE A 17 9.10 7.22 2.68
CA PHE A 17 8.68 5.84 2.54
C PHE A 17 7.87 5.35 3.74
N GLY A 18 8.23 5.76 4.96
CA GLY A 18 7.41 5.52 6.15
C GLY A 18 6.03 6.16 6.02
N GLY A 19 5.95 7.41 5.58
CA GLY A 19 4.69 8.12 5.36
C GLY A 19 3.80 7.46 4.30
N CYS A 20 4.37 7.11 3.14
CA CYS A 20 3.66 6.36 2.10
C CYS A 20 3.23 4.96 2.58
N SER A 21 4.01 4.32 3.44
CA SER A 21 3.66 3.03 4.02
C SER A 21 2.47 3.16 4.97
N VAL A 22 2.40 4.21 5.80
CA VAL A 22 1.25 4.47 6.68
C VAL A 22 -0.05 4.55 5.88
N THR A 23 -0.09 5.32 4.79
CA THR A 23 -1.31 5.46 3.98
C THR A 23 -1.72 4.14 3.32
N LYS A 24 -0.75 3.37 2.77
CA LYS A 24 -0.99 2.02 2.23
C LYS A 24 -1.58 1.09 3.29
N ASN A 25 -1.03 1.10 4.51
CA ASN A 25 -1.48 0.21 5.58
C ASN A 25 -2.87 0.60 6.12
N ILE A 26 -3.18 1.90 6.19
CA ILE A 26 -4.52 2.38 6.55
C ILE A 26 -5.54 1.95 5.48
N GLN A 27 -5.19 2.09 4.19
CA GLN A 27 -6.03 1.60 3.10
C GLN A 27 -6.27 0.10 3.21
N ALA A 28 -5.25 -0.69 3.56
CA ALA A 28 -5.39 -2.13 3.76
C ALA A 28 -6.32 -2.49 4.94
N ILE A 29 -6.29 -1.71 6.03
CA ILE A 29 -7.20 -1.91 7.18
C ILE A 29 -8.65 -1.61 6.79
N ASN A 30 -8.88 -0.54 6.03
CA ASN A 30 -10.23 -0.11 5.63
C ASN A 30 -10.73 -0.77 4.33
N MET A 31 -9.90 -1.62 3.71
CA MET A 31 -10.22 -2.29 2.45
C MET A 31 -11.52 -3.13 2.51
N PRO A 32 -11.84 -3.88 3.58
CA PRO A 32 -13.09 -4.63 3.65
C PRO A 32 -14.33 -3.73 3.55
N GLU A 33 -14.34 -2.62 4.31
CA GLU A 33 -15.43 -1.64 4.30
C GLU A 33 -15.56 -0.95 2.94
N MET A 34 -14.41 -0.64 2.31
CA MET A 34 -14.39 -0.04 0.97
C MET A 34 -14.94 -1.00 -0.10
N LEU A 35 -14.68 -2.31 0.04
CA LEU A 35 -15.23 -3.32 -0.87
C LEU A 35 -16.75 -3.48 -0.69
N GLU A 36 -17.24 -3.49 0.55
CA GLU A 36 -18.69 -3.55 0.84
C GLU A 36 -19.41 -2.31 0.28
N MET A 37 -18.83 -1.12 0.44
CA MET A 37 -19.38 0.11 -0.13
C MET A 37 -19.40 0.09 -1.66
N GLN A 38 -18.37 -0.48 -2.31
CA GLN A 38 -18.36 -0.66 -3.76
C GLN A 38 -19.42 -1.66 -4.24
N GLN A 39 -19.65 -2.74 -3.49
CA GLN A 39 -20.70 -3.72 -3.78
C GLN A 39 -22.09 -3.10 -3.66
N ASP A 40 -22.37 -2.37 -2.57
CA ASP A 40 -23.65 -1.66 -2.36
C ASP A 40 -23.92 -0.60 -3.44
N MET A 41 -22.90 0.18 -3.82
CA MET A 41 -23.04 1.17 -4.89
C MET A 41 -23.32 0.51 -6.25
N MET A 42 -22.67 -0.62 -6.54
CA MET A 42 -22.89 -1.38 -7.77
C MET A 42 -24.28 -2.02 -7.81
N GLU A 43 -24.75 -2.57 -6.69
CA GLU A 43 -26.09 -3.11 -6.54
C GLU A 43 -27.15 -2.03 -6.78
N LYS A 44 -27.00 -0.86 -6.14
CA LYS A 44 -27.90 0.29 -6.34
C LYS A 44 -27.95 0.78 -7.79
N MET A 45 -26.80 0.83 -8.48
CA MET A 45 -26.77 1.17 -9.91
C MET A 45 -27.47 0.14 -10.78
N SER A 46 -27.36 -1.15 -10.44
CA SER A 46 -28.01 -2.22 -11.19
C SER A 46 -29.53 -2.25 -10.98
N GLY A 47 -30.02 -1.96 -9.77
CA GLY A 47 -31.44 -1.91 -9.42
C GLY A 47 -32.18 -0.71 -10.03
N TYR A 48 -31.52 0.44 -10.20
CA TYR A 48 -32.14 1.66 -10.71
C TYR A 48 -32.55 1.58 -12.20
N LYS A 49 -32.08 0.58 -12.95
CA LYS A 49 -32.44 0.38 -14.37
C LYS A 49 -33.75 -0.39 -14.60
N GLY A 50 -34.40 -0.90 -13.54
CA GLY A 50 -35.57 -1.78 -13.65
C GLY A 50 -36.96 -1.14 -13.53
N GLU A 51 -37.08 0.08 -12.97
CA GLU A 51 -38.41 0.64 -12.60
C GLU A 51 -38.87 1.87 -13.37
N ASN A 52 -38.08 2.37 -14.32
CA ASN A 52 -38.57 3.35 -15.29
C ASN A 52 -38.99 2.66 -16.58
N SER A 53 -40.06 1.85 -16.49
CA SER A 53 -40.93 1.62 -17.63
C SER A 53 -41.51 2.98 -18.04
N PHE A 54 -40.81 3.60 -18.97
CA PHE A 54 -41.16 4.87 -19.60
C PHE A 54 -42.38 4.63 -20.50
N ASP A 55 -43.56 4.67 -19.88
CA ASP A 55 -44.83 4.86 -20.57
C ASP A 55 -44.86 6.32 -21.06
N SER A 56 -44.09 6.62 -22.11
CA SER A 56 -44.26 7.88 -22.84
C SER A 56 -44.04 7.68 -24.32
N LEU A 57 -45.19 7.52 -24.96
CA LEU A 57 -45.43 7.65 -26.37
C LEU A 57 -44.79 8.94 -26.93
N SER A 58 -44.05 8.76 -28.03
CA SER A 58 -44.02 9.66 -29.20
C SER A 58 -42.96 10.80 -29.28
N THR A 59 -42.21 10.70 -30.39
CA THR A 59 -41.76 11.78 -31.29
C THR A 59 -40.53 12.60 -30.91
N THR A 60 -39.39 12.35 -31.58
CA THR A 60 -38.94 13.16 -32.74
C THR A 60 -37.53 12.74 -33.16
N SER A 61 -37.40 12.44 -34.45
CA SER A 61 -36.18 12.10 -35.19
C SER A 61 -35.08 13.15 -35.06
N GLY A 62 -33.87 12.69 -34.73
CA GLY A 62 -32.66 13.51 -34.71
C GLY A 62 -31.44 12.63 -34.45
N SER A 63 -30.92 12.03 -35.52
CA SER A 63 -29.80 11.11 -35.56
C SER A 63 -28.54 11.65 -34.85
N ASN A 64 -28.21 11.07 -33.71
CA ASN A 64 -26.83 10.82 -33.29
C ASN A 64 -26.85 9.48 -32.56
N ILE A 65 -26.41 8.44 -33.27
CA ILE A 65 -26.32 7.06 -32.82
C ILE A 65 -25.20 6.98 -31.77
N TYR A 66 -25.50 7.40 -30.55
CA TYR A 66 -24.86 6.84 -29.38
C TYR A 66 -25.70 5.61 -29.02
N GLU A 67 -25.34 4.46 -29.60
CA GLU A 67 -25.81 3.17 -29.10
C GLU A 67 -25.48 3.14 -27.61
N ALA A 68 -26.53 3.21 -26.79
CA ALA A 68 -26.38 3.03 -25.36
C ALA A 68 -25.74 1.65 -25.15
N PRO A 69 -24.66 1.55 -24.36
CA PRO A 69 -23.97 0.28 -24.17
C PRO A 69 -24.98 -0.76 -23.69
N ASP A 70 -25.01 -1.87 -24.44
CA ASP A 70 -26.00 -2.91 -24.31
C ASP A 70 -26.05 -3.41 -22.85
N ALA A 71 -27.25 -3.61 -22.31
CA ALA A 71 -27.41 -3.95 -20.89
C ALA A 71 -26.66 -5.25 -20.52
N GLU A 72 -26.53 -6.17 -21.48
CA GLU A 72 -25.75 -7.39 -21.36
C GLU A 72 -24.24 -7.13 -21.27
N MET A 73 -23.71 -6.16 -22.02
CA MET A 73 -22.30 -5.78 -21.94
C MET A 73 -21.98 -5.20 -20.55
N PHE A 74 -22.88 -4.37 -20.02
CA PHE A 74 -22.74 -3.80 -18.68
C PHE A 74 -22.80 -4.90 -17.62
N LYS A 75 -23.73 -5.86 -17.73
CA LYS A 75 -23.86 -6.99 -16.81
C LYS A 75 -22.63 -7.91 -16.81
N ASN A 76 -22.11 -8.24 -17.99
CA ASN A 76 -20.90 -9.06 -18.12
C ASN A 76 -19.66 -8.34 -17.55
N MET A 77 -19.60 -7.01 -17.70
CA MET A 77 -18.52 -6.19 -17.13
C MET A 77 -18.62 -6.10 -15.61
N THR A 78 -19.82 -5.92 -15.03
CA THR A 78 -20.02 -5.89 -13.57
C THR A 78 -19.77 -7.26 -12.93
N GLU A 79 -20.21 -8.36 -13.56
CA GLU A 79 -19.91 -9.72 -13.11
C GLU A 79 -18.40 -10.03 -13.18
N GLY A 80 -17.73 -9.56 -14.23
CA GLY A 80 -16.27 -9.64 -14.37
C GLY A 80 -15.55 -8.87 -13.26
N MET A 81 -15.98 -7.64 -12.96
CA MET A 81 -15.46 -6.87 -11.82
C MET A 81 -15.71 -7.59 -10.50
N GLN A 82 -16.93 -8.06 -10.23
CA GLN A 82 -17.25 -8.77 -8.98
C GLN A 82 -16.36 -9.98 -8.77
N LYS A 83 -16.05 -10.76 -9.82
CA LYS A 83 -15.10 -11.88 -9.71
C LYS A 83 -13.66 -11.45 -9.42
N VAL A 84 -13.25 -10.28 -9.90
CA VAL A 84 -11.90 -9.72 -9.62
C VAL A 84 -11.82 -9.11 -8.21
N PHE A 85 -12.93 -8.57 -7.69
CA PHE A 85 -13.04 -7.99 -6.34
C PHE A 85 -13.52 -8.99 -5.28
N ALA A 86 -13.85 -10.22 -5.66
CA ALA A 86 -14.17 -11.30 -4.73
C ALA A 86 -12.88 -11.74 -4.00
N VAL A 87 -12.59 -11.05 -2.90
CA VAL A 87 -11.46 -11.40 -2.02
C VAL A 87 -11.91 -12.44 -1.02
N SER A 88 -11.14 -13.52 -0.87
CA SER A 88 -11.39 -14.56 0.13
C SER A 88 -11.39 -13.97 1.55
N ASP A 89 -12.20 -14.52 2.45
CA ASP A 89 -12.23 -14.08 3.87
C ASP A 89 -10.88 -14.29 4.56
N PHE A 90 -10.11 -15.27 4.09
CA PHE A 90 -8.73 -15.50 4.52
C PHE A 90 -7.84 -14.30 4.16
N THR A 91 -7.85 -13.86 2.90
CA THR A 91 -7.07 -12.70 2.47
C THR A 91 -7.54 -11.42 3.15
N LYS A 92 -8.85 -11.21 3.36
CA LYS A 92 -9.35 -10.06 4.12
C LYS A 92 -8.76 -10.01 5.53
N THR A 93 -8.83 -11.12 6.27
CA THR A 93 -8.34 -11.20 7.66
C THR A 93 -6.83 -10.95 7.75
N TRP A 94 -6.04 -11.56 6.87
CA TRP A 94 -4.59 -11.37 6.84
C TRP A 94 -4.19 -9.98 6.37
N THR A 95 -4.91 -9.41 5.40
CA THR A 95 -4.65 -8.03 4.92
C THR A 95 -4.81 -7.01 6.05
N VAL A 96 -5.85 -7.13 6.87
CA VAL A 96 -6.06 -6.25 8.03
C VAL A 96 -4.93 -6.42 9.06
N ARG A 97 -4.54 -7.67 9.38
CA ARG A 97 -3.43 -7.95 10.30
C ARG A 97 -2.10 -7.39 9.79
N PHE A 98 -1.82 -7.55 8.50
CA PHE A 98 -0.64 -6.97 7.87
C PHE A 98 -0.71 -5.45 7.86
N GLY A 99 -1.89 -4.85 7.72
CA GLY A 99 -2.07 -3.40 7.88
C GLY A 99 -1.61 -2.90 9.25
N TYR A 100 -2.02 -3.55 10.35
CA TYR A 100 -1.57 -3.15 11.69
C TYR A 100 -0.07 -3.33 11.93
N ILE A 101 0.49 -4.47 11.52
CA ILE A 101 1.93 -4.74 11.69
C ILE A 101 2.74 -3.79 10.80
N GLY A 102 2.30 -3.60 9.55
CA GLY A 102 2.91 -2.67 8.60
C GLY A 102 2.88 -1.24 9.12
N LEU A 103 1.81 -0.81 9.79
CA LEU A 103 1.71 0.50 10.43
C LEU A 103 2.77 0.67 11.53
N LEU A 104 3.01 -0.36 12.34
CA LEU A 104 4.07 -0.35 13.36
C LEU A 104 5.45 -0.21 12.70
N VAL A 105 5.72 -0.97 11.63
CA VAL A 105 6.97 -0.87 10.86
C VAL A 105 7.12 0.52 10.23
N ALA A 106 6.04 1.11 9.72
CA ALA A 106 6.05 2.44 9.14
C ALA A 106 6.39 3.53 10.17
N ILE A 107 5.85 3.42 11.39
CA ILE A 107 6.21 4.30 12.50
C ILE A 107 7.69 4.15 12.86
N LEU A 108 8.21 2.91 12.90
CA LEU A 108 9.65 2.67 13.09
C LEU A 108 10.49 3.31 11.99
N TYR A 109 10.04 3.29 10.74
CA TYR A 109 10.70 3.99 9.62
C TYR A 109 10.78 5.48 9.85
N VAL A 110 9.65 6.12 10.16
CA VAL A 110 9.59 7.57 10.41
C VAL A 110 10.48 7.93 11.60
N LEU A 111 10.38 7.18 12.70
CA LEU A 111 11.22 7.39 13.89
C LEU A 111 12.70 7.21 13.57
N SER A 112 13.07 6.19 12.81
CA SER A 112 14.46 5.96 12.41
C SER A 112 15.01 7.13 11.57
N GLY A 113 14.22 7.66 10.63
CA GLY A 113 14.58 8.83 9.83
C GLY A 113 14.75 10.09 10.69
N VAL A 114 13.82 10.34 11.62
CA VAL A 114 13.89 11.48 12.54
C VAL A 114 15.12 11.37 13.45
N PHE A 115 15.37 10.21 14.05
CA PHE A 115 16.54 10.00 14.92
C PHE A 115 17.86 10.10 14.16
N LEU A 116 17.89 9.72 12.87
CA LEU A 116 19.06 9.88 12.01
C LEU A 116 19.42 11.36 11.83
N LEU A 117 18.42 12.24 11.72
CA LEU A 117 18.62 13.70 11.66
C LEU A 117 19.10 14.29 13.00
N ILE A 118 18.68 13.73 14.13
CA ILE A 118 19.07 14.17 15.49
C ILE A 118 20.51 13.74 15.85
N LYS A 119 21.15 12.88 15.04
CA LYS A 119 22.53 12.38 15.23
C LYS A 119 22.77 11.57 16.51
N LYS A 120 21.75 10.87 17.02
CA LYS A 120 21.96 9.94 18.14
C LYS A 120 22.73 8.69 17.67
N GLU A 121 23.63 8.15 18.46
CA GLU A 121 24.36 6.90 18.13
C GLU A 121 23.42 5.71 17.90
N PHE A 122 22.31 5.69 18.64
CA PHE A 122 21.28 4.68 18.49
C PHE A 122 20.56 4.74 17.14
N SER A 123 20.63 5.87 16.42
CA SER A 123 19.93 6.05 15.13
C SER A 123 20.37 5.04 14.08
N ILE A 124 21.68 4.76 13.97
CA ILE A 124 22.18 3.78 13.00
C ILE A 124 21.63 2.39 13.29
N LYS A 125 21.58 1.99 14.57
CA LYS A 125 21.01 0.70 15.00
C LYS A 125 19.51 0.64 14.69
N LEU A 126 18.77 1.73 14.92
CA LEU A 126 17.34 1.81 14.57
C LEU A 126 17.10 1.70 13.08
N VAL A 127 17.91 2.36 12.24
CA VAL A 127 17.77 2.28 10.79
C VAL A 127 17.97 0.83 10.32
N TYR A 128 19.01 0.15 10.79
CA TYR A 128 19.20 -1.27 10.45
C TYR A 128 18.04 -2.14 10.93
N LEU A 129 17.56 -1.93 12.15
CA LEU A 129 16.42 -2.67 12.69
C LEU A 129 15.16 -2.44 11.85
N ALA A 130 14.86 -1.19 11.48
CA ALA A 130 13.72 -0.85 10.66
C ALA A 130 13.79 -1.50 9.27
N LEU A 131 14.94 -1.37 8.58
CA LEU A 131 15.15 -1.94 7.24
C LEU A 131 15.05 -3.48 7.26
N VAL A 132 15.72 -4.15 8.21
CA VAL A 132 15.67 -5.62 8.33
C VAL A 132 14.26 -6.09 8.66
N THR A 133 13.57 -5.42 9.59
CA THR A 133 12.19 -5.77 9.96
C THR A 133 11.25 -5.59 8.78
N SER A 134 11.42 -4.53 7.98
CA SER A 134 10.63 -4.30 6.76
C SER A 134 10.83 -5.40 5.72
N ILE A 135 12.07 -5.83 5.49
CA ILE A 135 12.38 -6.93 4.56
C ILE A 135 11.72 -8.23 5.03
N VAL A 136 11.94 -8.61 6.30
CA VAL A 136 11.37 -9.84 6.87
C VAL A 136 9.85 -9.81 6.79
N PHE A 137 9.24 -8.69 7.15
CA PHE A 137 7.80 -8.50 7.08
C PHE A 137 7.28 -8.62 5.64
N SER A 138 7.94 -7.98 4.67
CA SER A 138 7.55 -8.04 3.25
C SER A 138 7.67 -9.44 2.66
N VAL A 139 8.67 -10.22 3.07
CA VAL A 139 8.83 -11.63 2.68
C VAL A 139 7.69 -12.48 3.26
N ILE A 140 7.39 -12.33 4.55
CA ILE A 140 6.28 -13.05 5.22
C ILE A 140 4.96 -12.71 4.55
N GLN A 141 4.68 -11.42 4.31
CA GLN A 141 3.47 -10.97 3.65
C GLN A 141 3.34 -11.58 2.24
N SER A 142 4.41 -11.56 1.46
CA SER A 142 4.43 -12.14 0.11
C SER A 142 4.19 -13.65 0.14
N PHE A 143 4.77 -14.35 1.11
CA PHE A 143 4.57 -15.79 1.29
C PHE A 143 3.13 -16.12 1.67
N VAL A 144 2.53 -15.41 2.64
CA VAL A 144 1.15 -15.66 3.07
C VAL A 144 0.15 -15.36 1.95
N LEU A 145 0.37 -14.31 1.16
CA LEU A 145 -0.49 -14.00 0.01
C LEU A 145 -0.33 -15.02 -1.13
N ALA A 146 0.88 -15.58 -1.32
CA ALA A 146 1.11 -16.62 -2.32
C ALA A 146 0.46 -17.97 -1.97
N LEU A 147 0.13 -18.19 -0.69
CA LEU A 147 -0.57 -19.39 -0.24
C LEU A 147 -2.08 -19.36 -0.50
N ASP A 148 -2.66 -18.21 -0.87
CA ASP A 148 -4.08 -18.14 -1.19
C ASP A 148 -4.32 -18.53 -2.67
N PRO A 149 -4.90 -19.71 -2.96
CA PRO A 149 -5.19 -20.15 -4.33
C PRO A 149 -6.27 -19.30 -5.01
N ALA A 150 -7.04 -18.50 -4.24
CA ALA A 150 -8.01 -17.54 -4.78
C ALA A 150 -7.38 -16.15 -5.03
N GLY A 151 -6.07 -15.99 -4.83
CA GLY A 151 -5.33 -14.77 -5.08
C GLY A 151 -5.28 -14.43 -6.57
N GLY A 152 -6.36 -13.86 -7.09
CA GLY A 152 -6.42 -13.33 -8.44
C GLY A 152 -5.46 -12.16 -8.67
N LEU A 153 -5.75 -11.33 -9.68
CA LEU A 153 -4.92 -10.20 -10.10
C LEU A 153 -4.55 -9.23 -8.95
N MET A 154 -5.39 -9.14 -7.91
CA MET A 154 -5.15 -8.31 -6.73
C MET A 154 -4.01 -8.83 -5.83
N ALA A 155 -3.89 -10.14 -5.63
CA ALA A 155 -2.78 -10.71 -4.87
C ALA A 155 -1.46 -10.54 -5.63
N MET A 156 -1.52 -10.67 -6.95
CA MET A 156 -0.36 -10.49 -7.83
C MET A 156 0.15 -9.04 -7.82
N SER A 157 -0.73 -8.05 -7.88
CA SER A 157 -0.35 -6.63 -7.80
C SER A 157 0.19 -6.24 -6.43
N ALA A 158 -0.39 -6.77 -5.35
CA ALA A 158 0.13 -6.59 -4.00
C ALA A 158 1.55 -7.17 -3.85
N GLY A 159 1.81 -8.34 -4.44
CA GLY A 159 3.13 -8.97 -4.48
C GLY A 159 4.19 -8.11 -5.17
N PHE A 160 3.87 -7.52 -6.33
CA PHE A 160 4.78 -6.61 -7.03
C PHE A 160 5.16 -5.39 -6.18
N GLY A 161 4.19 -4.79 -5.49
CA GLY A 161 4.44 -3.66 -4.59
C GLY A 161 5.40 -4.03 -3.45
N ASN A 162 5.31 -5.25 -2.91
CA ASN A 162 6.19 -5.70 -1.84
C ASN A 162 7.61 -5.97 -2.34
N ILE A 163 7.79 -6.54 -3.53
CA ILE A 163 9.11 -6.75 -4.15
C ILE A 163 9.81 -5.40 -4.38
N PHE A 164 9.09 -4.40 -4.87
CA PHE A 164 9.64 -3.06 -5.07
C PHE A 164 10.08 -2.42 -3.74
N GLY A 165 9.30 -2.60 -2.67
CA GLY A 165 9.70 -2.19 -1.32
C GLY A 165 10.99 -2.84 -0.85
N ILE A 166 11.11 -4.17 -1.00
CA ILE A 166 12.32 -4.92 -0.64
C ILE A 166 13.55 -4.41 -1.41
N MET A 167 13.40 -4.14 -2.70
CA MET A 167 14.48 -3.59 -3.53
C MET A 167 14.97 -2.23 -3.00
N ILE A 168 14.05 -1.34 -2.64
CA ILE A 168 14.39 -0.03 -2.04
C ILE A 168 15.12 -0.23 -0.71
N ASP A 169 14.63 -1.14 0.14
CA ASP A 169 15.24 -1.40 1.45
C ASP A 169 16.67 -1.94 1.32
N ILE A 170 16.93 -2.83 0.36
CA ILE A 170 18.28 -3.34 0.07
C ILE A 170 19.20 -2.20 -0.38
N ILE A 171 18.73 -1.32 -1.26
CA ILE A 171 19.51 -0.15 -1.71
C ILE A 171 19.85 0.76 -0.53
N LEU A 172 18.87 1.04 0.34
CA LEU A 172 19.09 1.84 1.55
C LEU A 172 20.08 1.18 2.52
N ILE A 173 20.00 -0.14 2.72
CA ILE A 173 20.98 -0.88 3.53
C ILE A 173 22.39 -0.70 2.97
N ILE A 174 22.58 -0.88 1.65
CA ILE A 174 23.90 -0.73 1.01
C ILE A 174 24.44 0.68 1.22
N VAL A 175 23.61 1.70 1.02
CA VAL A 175 23.99 3.11 1.25
C VAL A 175 24.42 3.31 2.71
N VAL A 176 23.67 2.81 3.68
CA VAL A 176 24.01 2.97 5.11
C VAL A 176 25.25 2.16 5.52
N VAL A 177 25.53 1.02 4.87
CA VAL A 177 26.73 0.19 5.13
C VAL A 177 27.99 0.82 4.54
N THR A 178 27.92 1.35 3.32
CA THR A 178 29.08 1.86 2.57
C THR A 178 29.61 3.19 3.08
N ILE A 179 28.81 3.93 3.85
CA ILE A 179 29.18 5.25 4.34
C ILE A 179 29.95 5.18 5.66
N ASP A 180 30.94 6.08 5.81
CA ASP A 180 31.70 6.24 7.03
C ASP A 180 30.81 6.73 8.20
N LYS A 181 30.77 5.93 9.26
CA LYS A 181 29.95 6.13 10.48
C LYS A 181 30.71 6.90 11.56
N SER A 182 31.98 7.24 11.35
CA SER A 182 32.86 7.94 12.30
C SER A 182 32.23 9.18 12.95
N THR A 183 31.39 9.91 12.20
CA THR A 183 30.71 11.13 12.67
C THR A 183 29.69 10.86 13.78
N TYR A 184 29.15 9.64 13.88
CA TYR A 184 28.17 9.27 14.91
C TYR A 184 28.85 8.74 16.17
N PHE A 185 29.97 8.03 16.04
CA PHE A 185 30.71 7.48 17.18
C PHE A 185 31.52 8.55 17.95
N ASN A 186 32.05 9.57 17.26
CA ASN A 186 32.88 10.62 17.90
C ASN A 186 32.10 11.58 18.82
N ASN A 187 30.77 11.59 18.78
CA ASN A 187 29.97 12.41 19.71
C ASN A 187 29.73 11.69 21.05
N ALA A 188 29.86 10.36 21.11
CA ALA A 188 29.69 9.56 22.32
C ALA A 188 30.70 9.95 23.40
N GLU A 189 31.94 10.12 22.96
CA GLU A 189 33.11 10.30 23.81
C GLU A 189 33.20 11.69 24.44
N LYS A 190 32.41 12.67 23.95
CA LYS A 190 32.36 14.03 24.50
C LYS A 190 31.27 14.24 25.56
N THR A 191 30.46 13.23 25.81
CA THR A 191 29.35 13.28 26.78
C THR A 191 29.55 12.43 28.03
N VAL A 192 30.74 11.87 28.21
CA VAL A 192 31.21 11.22 29.46
C VAL A 192 32.22 12.14 30.12
#